data_AF-A0A953WXX5-F1
#
_entry.id   AF-A0A953WXX5-F1
#
_cell.length_a   1.000
_cell.length_b   1.000
_cell.length_c   1.000
_cell.angle_alpha   90.00
_cell.angle_beta   90.00
_cell.angle_gamma   90.00
#
_symmetry.space_group_name_H-M   'P 1'
#
loop_
_entity.id
_entity.type
_entity.pdbx_description
1 polymer ?
#
loop_
_entity_poly.entity_id
_entity_poly.type
_entity_poly.pdbx_seq_one_letter_code
_entity_poly.pdbx_strand_id
1 'polypeptide(L)' 'MIRYIFITGGVVSSLGKGIASAALGALLQSRGYGVRLRKLDPYLNV' A
#
# COMPACT_ATOMS: atom_id res chain seq x y z
N MET A 1 -7.69 2.39 -17.90
CA MET A 1 -6.57 3.27 -17.46
C MET A 1 -6.16 2.84 -16.06
N ILE A 2 -4.87 2.71 -15.80
CA ILE A 2 -4.34 2.29 -14.48
C ILE A 2 -4.38 3.50 -13.53
N ARG A 3 -4.84 3.29 -12.29
CA ARG A 3 -4.87 4.30 -11.22
C ARG A 3 -3.81 3.96 -10.17
N TYR A 4 -3.20 5.00 -9.59
CA TYR A 4 -2.20 4.87 -8.54
C TYR A 4 -2.73 5.45 -7.23
N ILE A 5 -2.52 4.74 -6.13
CA ILE A 5 -2.83 5.18 -4.77
C ILE A 5 -1.51 5.19 -4.00
N PHE A 6 -1.09 6.37 -3.53
CA PHE A 6 0.11 6.53 -2.71
C PHE A 6 -0.30 6.53 -1.23
N ILE A 7 0.34 5.67 -0.44
CA ILE A 7 0.11 5.57 1.00
C ILE A 7 1.36 6.11 1.69
N THR A 8 1.24 7.28 2.29
CA THR A 8 2.29 7.92 3.08
C THR A 8 2.03 7.74 4.58
N GLY A 9 3.05 7.98 5.40
CA GLY A 9 2.95 7.91 6.85
C GLY A 9 3.51 9.16 7.52
N GLY A 10 2.83 9.64 8.55
CA GLY A 10 3.31 10.72 9.41
C GLY A 10 3.40 10.31 10.88
N VAL A 11 3.94 11.21 11.70
CA VAL A 11 4.08 11.11 13.16
C VAL A 11 5.06 10.03 13.62
N VAL A 12 4.72 8.75 13.51
CA VAL A 12 5.56 7.63 13.98
C VAL A 12 5.56 6.44 13.02
N SER A 13 6.61 5.63 13.10
CA SER A 13 6.73 4.36 12.40
C SER A 13 5.93 3.25 13.12
N SER A 14 5.80 2.08 12.50
CA SER A 14 5.06 0.91 13.06
C SER A 14 3.54 1.04 13.28
N LEU A 15 2.89 2.09 12.78
CA LEU A 15 1.42 2.28 12.84
C LEU A 15 0.58 1.30 11.99
N GLY A 16 1.19 0.29 11.37
CA GLY A 16 0.45 -0.66 10.54
C GLY A 16 0.11 -0.19 9.13
N LYS A 17 0.89 0.72 8.53
CA LYS A 17 0.72 1.18 7.13
C LYS A 17 0.65 0.02 6.12
N GLY A 18 1.47 -1.01 6.33
CA GLY A 18 1.44 -2.22 5.52
C GLY A 18 0.09 -2.94 5.60
N ILE A 19 -0.43 -3.13 6.81
CA ILE A 19 -1.73 -3.79 7.06
C ILE A 19 -2.87 -2.96 6.45
N ALA A 20 -2.87 -1.64 6.67
CA ALA A 20 -3.87 -0.75 6.09
C ALA A 20 -3.86 -0.79 4.55
N SER A 21 -2.68 -0.79 3.93
CA SER A 21 -2.54 -0.91 2.48
C SER A 21 -3.04 -2.26 1.94
N ALA A 22 -2.78 -3.35 2.65
CA ALA A 22 -3.23 -4.68 2.29
C ALA A 22 -4.76 -4.81 2.40
N ALA A 23 -5.35 -4.28 3.48
CA ALA A 23 -6.81 -4.28 3.67
C ALA A 23 -7.53 -3.47 2.59
N LEU A 24 -7.00 -2.30 2.21
CA LEU A 24 -7.52 -1.51 1.09
C LEU A 24 -7.46 -2.29 -0.23
N GLY A 25 -6.34 -2.97 -0.48
CA GLY A 25 -6.18 -3.83 -1.65
C GLY A 25 -7.21 -4.95 -1.71
N ALA A 26 -7.47 -5.62 -0.59
CA ALA A 26 -8.46 -6.68 -0.49
C ALA A 26 -9.89 -6.18 -0.78
N LEU A 27 -10.26 -4.99 -0.28
CA LEU A 27 -11.56 -4.38 -0.56
C LEU A 27 -11.74 -3.96 -2.03
N LEU A 28 -10.66 -3.55 -2.69
CA LEU A 28 -10.70 -3.22 -4.11
C LEU A 28 -10.78 -4.50 -4.96
N GLN A 29 -10.05 -5.55 -4.59
CA GLN A 29 -10.15 -6.86 -5.23
C GLN A 29 -11.54 -7.47 -5.10
N SER A 30 -12.19 -7.36 -3.93
CA SER A 30 -13.57 -7.84 -3.73
C SER A 30 -14.60 -7.09 -4.59
N ARG A 31 -14.27 -5.88 -5.05
CA ARG A 31 -15.07 -5.10 -6.01
C ARG A 31 -14.72 -5.38 -7.48
N GLY A 32 -13.89 -6.39 -7.75
CA GLY A 32 -13.52 -6.80 -9.10
C GLY A 32 -12.40 -5.98 -9.74
N TYR A 33 -11.70 -5.14 -8.98
CA TYR A 33 -10.55 -4.40 -9.50
C TYR A 33 -9.28 -5.24 -9.46
N GLY A 34 -8.51 -5.22 -10.54
CA GLY A 34 -7.12 -5.71 -10.54
C GLY A 34 -6.24 -4.77 -9.72
N VAL A 35 -5.69 -5.25 -8.59
CA VAL A 35 -4.84 -4.46 -7.69
C VAL A 35 -3.49 -5.12 -7.51
N ARG A 36 -2.43 -4.31 -7.57
CA ARG A 36 -1.05 -4.71 -7.24
C ARG A 36 -0.47 -3.75 -6.20
N LEU A 37 0.07 -4.30 -5.12
CA LEU A 37 0.78 -3.55 -4.09
C LEU A 37 2.28 -3.49 -4.41
N ARG A 38 2.91 -2.34 -4.13
CA ARG A 38 4.37 -2.15 -4.21
C ARG A 38 4.83 -1.42 -2.97
N LYS A 39 5.79 -2.01 -2.26
CA LYS A 39 6.46 -1.38 -1.11
C LYS A 39 7.70 -0.64 -1.62
N LEU A 40 7.91 0.57 -1.13
CA LEU A 40 9.11 1.36 -1.37
C LEU A 40 9.84 1.44 -0.04
N ASP A 41 10.96 0.75 0.05
CA ASP A 41 11.83 0.75 1.23
C ASP A 41 12.91 1.83 1.06
N PRO A 42 13.01 2.82 1.97
CA PRO A 42 13.94 3.96 1.82
C PRO A 42 15.38 3.62 2.23
N TYR A 43 15.78 2.36 2.11
CA TYR A 43 17.10 1.87 2.51
C TYR A 43 18.00 1.78 1.29
N LEU A 44 19.31 1.94 1.50
CA LEU A 44 20.32 1.82 0.45
C LEU A 44 20.74 0.38 0.15
N ASN A 45 20.18 -0.60 0.87
CA ASN A 45 20.54 -2.00 0.75
C ASN A 45 20.03 -2.57 -0.59
N VAL A 46 20.92 -3.22 -1.33
CA VAL A 46 20.65 -3.92 -2.60
C VAL A 46 20.76 -5.43 -2.38
#